data_AF-A0A9N7NCG8-F1
#
_entry.id   AF-A0A9N7NCG8-F1
#
_cell.length_a   1.000
_cell.length_b   1.000
_cell.length_c   1.000
_cell.angle_alpha   90.00
_cell.angle_beta   90.00
_cell.angle_gamma   90.00
#
_symmetry.space_group_name_H-M   'P 1'
#
loop_
_entity.id
_entity.type
_entity.pdbx_description
1 polymer ?
#
loop_
_entity_poly.entity_id
_entity_poly.type
_entity_poly.pdbx_seq_one_letter_code
_entity_poly.pdbx_strand_id
1 'polypeptide(L)'
;MRGVGGPLLCISDLLSDVREENAGASQDHAPPRDAADSSNLPASDLPKLFQENFEELKGALEGADHSWTALTLKLCSALETANKLVDSANSQVASLSEKVEEVEQIVQRRDSAITATKTIQGCLKQ
;
A
#
# COMPACT_ATOMS: atom_id res chain seq x y z
N MET A 1 25.18 -20.38 54.55
CA MET A 1 24.65 -19.60 53.42
C MET A 1 24.21 -20.58 52.34
N ARG A 2 22.94 -21.02 52.35
CA ARG A 2 22.39 -21.81 51.22
C ARG A 2 21.69 -20.82 50.30
N GLY A 3 22.36 -20.42 49.22
CA GLY A 3 21.73 -19.69 48.14
C GLY A 3 20.75 -20.63 47.44
N VAL A 4 19.46 -20.34 47.54
CA VAL A 4 18.42 -21.02 46.79
C VAL A 4 18.40 -20.40 45.39
N GLY A 5 19.21 -20.94 44.49
CA GLY A 5 19.15 -20.61 43.07
C GLY A 5 18.16 -21.55 42.40
N GLY A 6 16.94 -21.06 42.15
CA GLY A 6 15.97 -21.79 41.32
C GLY A 6 16.49 -21.95 39.88
N PRO A 7 15.85 -22.81 39.07
CA PRO A 7 16.18 -22.96 37.66
C PRO A 7 16.06 -21.62 36.94
N LEU A 8 17.07 -21.27 36.13
CA LEU A 8 16.98 -20.11 35.26
C LEU A 8 15.86 -20.36 34.24
N LEU A 9 14.91 -19.43 34.17
CA LEU A 9 13.83 -19.47 33.17
C LEU A 9 14.47 -19.42 31.77
N CYS A 10 13.99 -20.29 30.87
CA CYS A 10 14.44 -20.27 29.49
C CYS A 10 13.88 -19.03 28.78
N ILE A 11 14.54 -18.59 27.70
CA ILE A 11 14.02 -17.51 26.84
C ILE A 11 12.59 -17.82 26.38
N SER A 12 12.27 -19.11 26.21
CA SER A 12 10.92 -19.60 25.90
C SER A 12 9.88 -19.28 26.98
N ASP A 13 10.24 -19.30 28.27
CA ASP A 13 9.32 -19.00 29.37
C ASP A 13 9.02 -17.50 29.43
N LEU A 14 9.99 -16.66 29.06
CA LEU A 14 9.83 -15.20 29.00
C LEU A 14 8.96 -14.75 27.82
N LEU A 15 9.02 -15.46 26.70
CA LEU A 15 8.29 -15.12 25.47
C LEU A 15 6.90 -15.79 25.39
N SER A 16 6.50 -16.55 26.40
CA SER A 16 5.20 -17.24 26.41
C SER A 16 4.03 -16.26 26.38
N ASP A 17 4.11 -15.16 27.13
CA ASP A 17 3.05 -14.15 27.22
C ASP A 17 2.89 -13.32 25.93
N VAL A 18 3.92 -13.27 25.08
CA VAL A 18 3.89 -12.56 23.78
C VAL A 18 3.17 -13.37 22.70
N ARG A 19 3.01 -14.69 22.92
CA ARG A 19 2.42 -15.62 21.95
C ARG A 19 0.89 -15.67 22.00
N GLU A 20 0.27 -15.21 23.09
CA GLU A 20 -1.16 -15.36 23.34
C GLU A 20 -1.95 -14.05 23.13
N GLU A 21 -1.91 -13.51 21.91
CA GLU A 21 -2.91 -12.52 21.46
C GLU A 21 -3.51 -12.89 20.09
N ASN A 22 -4.04 -14.10 19.94
CA ASN A 22 -4.92 -14.36 18.80
C ASN A 22 -6.05 -15.38 19.07
N ALA A 23 -6.51 -15.48 20.31
CA ALA A 23 -7.64 -16.34 20.63
C ALA A 23 -8.60 -15.65 21.60
N GLY A 24 -9.38 -14.70 21.07
CA GLY A 24 -10.68 -14.35 21.63
C GLY A 24 -10.68 -13.29 22.74
N ALA A 25 -10.61 -12.03 22.33
CA ALA A 25 -11.33 -10.96 23.03
C ALA A 25 -11.75 -9.91 22.00
N SER A 26 -13.06 -9.73 21.82
CA SER A 26 -13.59 -8.47 21.29
C SER A 26 -13.22 -7.37 22.28
N GLN A 27 -12.09 -6.72 22.06
CA GLN A 27 -11.82 -5.41 22.61
C GLN A 27 -11.85 -4.44 21.44
N ASP A 28 -12.79 -3.50 21.52
CA ASP A 28 -12.78 -2.22 20.82
C ASP A 28 -11.45 -1.50 21.13
N HIS A 29 -10.36 -1.94 20.53
CA HIS A 29 -9.17 -1.14 20.42
C HIS A 29 -9.44 -0.15 19.29
N ALA A 30 -10.04 0.98 19.67
CA ALA A 30 -9.97 2.18 18.87
C ALA A 30 -8.48 2.38 18.48
N PRO A 31 -8.18 2.56 17.19
CA PRO A 31 -6.81 2.80 16.76
C PRO A 31 -6.26 4.03 17.50
N PRO A 32 -4.94 4.10 17.77
CA PRO A 32 -4.34 5.30 18.35
C PRO A 32 -4.76 6.50 17.49
N ARG A 33 -5.43 7.46 18.12
CA ARG A 33 -6.12 8.58 17.48
C ARG A 33 -5.15 9.66 16.97
N ASP A 34 -3.90 9.28 16.72
CA ASP A 34 -2.82 10.08 16.18
C ASP A 34 -2.27 9.48 14.87
N ALA A 35 -3.09 8.69 14.14
CA ALA A 35 -2.93 8.61 12.70
C ALA A 35 -3.27 10.01 12.15
N ALA A 36 -2.26 10.88 12.12
CA ALA A 36 -2.33 12.14 11.41
C ALA A 36 -3.03 11.89 10.07
N ASP A 37 -4.00 12.74 9.79
CA ASP A 37 -4.84 12.78 8.59
C ASP A 37 -3.97 12.80 7.32
N SER A 38 -3.40 11.66 6.96
CA SER A 38 -2.55 11.47 5.78
C SER A 38 -3.39 11.29 4.51
N SER A 39 -4.72 11.37 4.65
CA SER A 39 -5.72 11.27 3.61
C SER A 39 -5.54 12.30 2.47
N ASN A 40 -4.77 13.36 2.70
CA ASN A 40 -4.65 14.49 1.79
C ASN A 40 -3.21 14.78 1.31
N LEU A 41 -2.24 13.92 1.62
CA LEU A 41 -0.87 14.15 1.16
C LEU A 41 -0.71 13.69 -0.29
N PRO A 42 -0.17 14.54 -1.19
CA PRO A 42 0.02 14.16 -2.57
C PRO A 42 1.04 13.00 -2.64
N ALA A 43 0.79 12.03 -3.51
CA ALA A 43 1.66 10.87 -3.69
C ALA A 43 3.13 11.25 -4.02
N SER A 44 3.35 12.46 -4.55
CA SER A 44 4.68 13.04 -4.79
C SER A 44 5.51 13.23 -3.53
N ASP A 45 4.89 13.36 -2.36
CA ASP A 45 5.58 13.58 -1.08
C ASP A 45 6.00 12.26 -0.42
N LEU A 46 5.55 11.11 -0.96
CA LEU A 46 5.83 9.78 -0.41
C LEU A 46 7.33 9.48 -0.28
N PRO A 47 8.21 9.79 -1.26
CA PRO A 47 9.65 9.55 -1.11
C PRO A 47 10.27 10.37 0.02
N LYS A 48 9.82 11.61 0.20
CA LYS A 48 10.29 12.49 1.26
C LYS A 48 9.85 11.97 2.63
N LEU A 49 8.57 11.60 2.77
CA LEU A 49 8.04 11.02 4.00
C LEU A 49 8.72 9.70 4.35
N PHE A 50 9.00 8.85 3.36
CA PHE A 50 9.77 7.62 3.58
C PHE A 50 11.15 7.93 4.15
N GLN A 51 11.88 8.87 3.54
CA GLN A 51 13.20 9.26 4.01
C GLN A 51 13.15 9.80 5.45
N GLU A 52 12.19 10.67 5.77
CA GLU A 52 12.04 11.24 7.12
C GLU A 52 11.77 10.15 8.17
N ASN A 53 10.85 9.22 7.90
CA ASN A 53 10.56 8.11 8.83
C ASN A 53 11.74 7.12 8.94
N PHE A 54 12.49 6.91 7.87
CA PHE A 54 13.67 6.04 7.88
C PHE A 54 14.81 6.64 8.71
N GLU A 55 15.05 7.96 8.60
CA GLU A 55 16.03 8.64 9.45
C GLU A 55 15.63 8.62 10.93
N GLU A 56 14.34 8.78 11.24
CA GLU A 56 13.80 8.64 12.60
C GLU A 56 14.06 7.23 13.16
N LEU A 57 13.78 6.20 12.36
CA LEU A 57 14.07 4.81 12.72
C LEU A 57 15.57 4.59 12.96
N LYS A 58 16.43 5.13 12.09
CA LYS A 58 17.89 5.01 12.25
C LYS A 58 18.36 5.62 13.58
N GLY A 59 17.85 6.80 13.92
CA GLY A 59 18.13 7.44 15.21
C GLY A 59 17.65 6.61 16.40
N ALA A 60 16.46 6.00 16.31
CA ALA A 60 15.93 5.12 17.35
C ALA A 60 16.77 3.83 17.52
N LEU A 61 17.33 3.28 16.45
CA LEU A 61 18.22 2.11 16.52
C LEU A 61 19.57 2.41 17.19
N GLU A 62 20.06 3.65 17.07
CA GLU A 62 21.28 4.10 17.75
C GLU A 62 21.01 4.47 19.23
N GLY A 63 19.74 4.74 19.56
CA GLY A 63 19.28 5.06 20.90
C GLY A 63 19.16 3.85 21.83
N ALA A 64 18.91 4.13 23.11
CA ALA A 64 18.66 3.11 24.14
C ALA A 64 17.16 2.81 24.34
N ASP A 65 16.27 3.50 23.62
CA ASP A 65 14.83 3.32 23.75
C ASP A 65 14.30 2.21 22.83
N HIS A 66 13.09 1.73 23.11
CA HIS A 66 12.42 0.69 22.32
C HIS A 66 11.53 1.26 21.20
N SER A 67 11.65 2.55 20.90
CA SER A 67 10.80 3.23 19.91
C SER A 67 11.01 2.66 18.50
N TRP A 68 12.18 2.05 18.24
CA TRP A 68 12.51 1.38 16.97
C TRP A 68 11.49 0.30 16.59
N THR A 69 10.87 -0.38 17.56
CA THR A 69 9.84 -1.40 17.30
C THR A 69 8.59 -0.80 16.67
N ALA A 70 8.07 0.28 17.26
CA ALA A 70 6.92 1.02 16.76
C ALA A 70 7.22 1.67 15.40
N LEU A 71 8.41 2.25 15.23
CA LEU A 71 8.84 2.86 13.97
C LEU A 71 9.00 1.81 12.85
N THR A 72 9.51 0.62 13.18
CA THR A 72 9.59 -0.49 12.22
C THR A 72 8.20 -0.92 11.75
N LEU A 73 7.26 -1.11 12.68
CA LEU A 73 5.87 -1.47 12.33
C LEU A 73 5.20 -0.39 11.48
N LYS A 74 5.43 0.88 11.80
CA LYS A 74 4.93 2.03 11.01
C LYS A 74 5.47 1.98 9.57
N LEU A 75 6.75 1.69 9.40
CA LEU A 75 7.38 1.57 8.07
C LEU A 75 6.84 0.36 7.29
N CYS A 76 6.64 -0.79 7.94
CA CYS A 76 6.02 -1.96 7.32
C CYS A 76 4.59 -1.68 6.86
N SER A 77 3.77 -1.05 7.70
CA SER A 77 2.39 -0.68 7.36
C SER A 77 2.32 0.33 6.21
N ALA A 78 3.22 1.31 6.21
CA ALA A 78 3.34 2.27 5.11
C ALA A 78 3.73 1.57 3.80
N LEU A 79 4.68 0.62 3.83
CA LEU A 79 5.09 -0.14 2.65
C LEU A 79 3.95 -1.02 2.11
N GLU A 80 3.19 -1.69 2.99
CA GLU A 80 2.02 -2.46 2.59
C GLU A 80 0.96 -1.58 1.92
N THR A 81 0.77 -0.37 2.43
CA THR A 81 -0.16 0.61 1.87
C THR A 81 0.31 1.10 0.49
N ALA A 82 1.61 1.35 0.32
CA ALA A 82 2.19 1.70 -0.96
C ALA A 82 2.04 0.56 -1.99
N ASN A 83 2.22 -0.70 -1.60
CA ASN A 83 1.98 -1.85 -2.48
C ASN A 83 0.52 -1.90 -2.94
N LYS A 84 -0.44 -1.76 -2.02
CA LYS A 84 -1.88 -1.71 -2.36
C LYS A 84 -2.22 -0.57 -3.32
N LEU A 85 -1.56 0.58 -3.17
CA LEU A 85 -1.72 1.71 -4.08
C LEU A 85 -1.21 1.38 -5.49
N VAL A 86 -0.03 0.76 -5.61
CA VAL A 86 0.53 0.31 -6.89
C VAL A 86 -0.39 -0.72 -7.56
N ASP A 87 -0.89 -1.70 -6.81
CA ASP A 87 -1.82 -2.71 -7.33
C ASP A 87 -3.12 -2.08 -7.84
N SER A 88 -3.68 -1.13 -7.07
CA SER A 88 -4.87 -0.37 -7.48
C SER A 88 -4.62 0.46 -8.73
N ALA A 89 -3.49 1.16 -8.81
CA ALA A 89 -3.12 1.97 -9.97
C ALA A 89 -2.95 1.10 -11.23
N ASN A 90 -2.26 -0.05 -11.11
CA ASN A 90 -2.09 -1.00 -12.20
C ASN A 90 -3.44 -1.53 -12.71
N SER A 91 -4.35 -1.90 -11.80
CA SER A 91 -5.69 -2.34 -12.17
C SER A 91 -6.48 -1.25 -12.91
N GLN A 92 -6.40 0.00 -12.45
CA GLN A 92 -7.05 1.14 -13.10
C GLN A 92 -6.46 1.43 -14.49
N VAL A 93 -5.14 1.37 -14.64
CA VAL A 93 -4.45 1.53 -15.93
C VAL A 93 -4.84 0.43 -16.90
N ALA A 94 -4.95 -0.82 -16.45
CA ALA A 94 -5.42 -1.93 -17.28
C ALA A 94 -6.86 -1.70 -17.77
N SER A 95 -7.78 -1.30 -16.89
CA SER A 95 -9.16 -0.98 -17.27
C SER A 95 -9.25 0.22 -18.22
N LEU A 96 -8.39 1.23 -18.03
CA LEU A 96 -8.29 2.35 -18.95
C LEU A 96 -7.81 1.90 -20.34
N SER A 97 -6.82 1.01 -20.39
CA SER A 97 -6.31 0.45 -21.66
C SER A 97 -7.40 -0.27 -22.44
N GLU A 98 -8.22 -1.09 -21.78
CA GLU A 98 -9.36 -1.77 -22.40
C GLU A 98 -10.35 -0.77 -23.02
N LYS A 99 -10.69 0.29 -22.28
CA LYS A 99 -11.59 1.34 -22.79
C LYS A 99 -10.99 2.11 -23.97
N VAL A 100 -9.67 2.33 -23.99
CA VAL A 100 -8.99 2.97 -25.12
C VAL A 100 -9.06 2.08 -26.36
N GLU A 101 -8.88 0.77 -26.21
CA GLU A 101 -9.02 -0.19 -27.31
C GLU A 101 -10.45 -0.21 -27.88
N GLU A 102 -11.48 -0.19 -27.02
CA GLU A 102 -12.87 -0.08 -27.47
C GLU A 102 -13.12 1.19 -28.31
N VAL A 103 -12.58 2.33 -27.83
CA VAL A 103 -12.69 3.61 -28.55
C VAL A 103 -11.97 3.53 -29.90
N GLU A 104 -10.79 2.92 -29.97
CA GLU A 104 -10.06 2.73 -31.22
C GLU A 104 -10.88 1.93 -32.24
N GLN A 105 -11.51 0.83 -31.83
CA GLN A 105 -12.38 0.04 -32.71
C GLN A 105 -13.58 0.84 -33.21
N ILE A 106 -14.17 1.69 -32.38
CA ILE A 106 -15.26 2.59 -32.78
C ILE A 106 -14.79 3.59 -33.84
N VAL A 107 -13.60 4.18 -33.67
CA VAL A 107 -13.01 5.11 -34.64
C VAL A 107 -12.73 4.42 -35.97
N GLN A 108 -12.15 3.22 -35.96
CA GLN A 108 -11.90 2.45 -37.19
C GLN A 108 -13.20 2.13 -37.95
N ARG A 109 -14.27 1.76 -37.22
CA ARG A 109 -15.60 1.54 -37.81
C ARG A 109 -16.16 2.81 -38.43
N ARG A 110 -16.04 3.95 -37.74
CA ARG A 110 -16.44 5.28 -38.25
C ARG A 110 -15.70 5.61 -39.54
N ASP A 111 -14.38 5.43 -39.57
CA ASP A 111 -13.56 5.79 -40.73
C ASP A 111 -13.84 4.90 -41.94
N SER A 112 -14.12 3.62 -41.70
CA SER A 112 -14.59 2.68 -42.73
C SER A 112 -15.93 3.13 -43.34
N ALA A 113 -16.89 3.53 -42.50
CA ALA A 113 -18.18 4.04 -42.96
C ALA A 113 -18.04 5.33 -43.78
N ILE A 114 -17.22 6.29 -43.32
CA ILE A 114 -16.93 7.53 -44.05
C ILE A 114 -16.34 7.21 -45.43
N THR A 115 -15.39 6.27 -45.49
CA THR A 115 -14.76 5.86 -46.75
C THR A 115 -15.79 5.26 -47.70
N ALA A 116 -16.65 4.36 -47.22
CA ALA A 116 -17.73 3.77 -48.01
C ALA A 116 -18.71 4.83 -48.55
N THR A 117 -19.12 5.80 -47.73
CA THR A 117 -20.00 6.90 -48.15
C THR A 117 -19.34 7.77 -49.22
N LYS A 118 -18.05 8.09 -49.08
CA LYS A 118 -17.30 8.86 -50.09
C LYS A 118 -17.26 8.13 -51.44
N THR A 119 -17.07 6.82 -51.44
CA THR A 119 -17.10 5.99 -52.65
C THR A 119 -18.46 6.06 -53.35
N ILE A 120 -19.54 5.86 -52.61
CA ILE A 120 -20.92 5.94 -53.15
C ILE A 120 -21.20 7.33 -53.74
N GLN A 121 -20.82 8.39 -53.02
CA GLN A 121 -20.98 9.76 -53.49
C GLN A 121 -20.19 10.04 -54.77
N GLY A 122 -18.99 9.45 -54.92
CA GLY A 122 -18.19 9.53 -56.14
C GLY A 122 -18.89 8.88 -57.34
N CYS A 123 -19.48 7.69 -57.15
CA CYS A 123 -20.24 6.99 -58.19
C CYS A 123 -21.50 7.76 -58.64
N LEU A 124 -22.17 8.48 -57.73
CA LEU A 124 -23.36 9.29 -58.03
C LEU A 124 -23.08 10.59 -58.79
N LYS A 125 -21.82 11.04 -58.82
CA LYS A 125 -21.39 12.29 -59.49
C LYS A 125 -20.71 12.04 -60.85
N GLN A 126 -20.54 10.78 -61.26
CA GLN A 126 -20.11 10.36 -62.60
C GLN A 126 -21.32 10.11 -63.49
#